data_AF-A0A964EME5-F1
#
_entry.id   AF-A0A964EME5-F1
#
_cell.length_a   1.000
_cell.length_b   1.000
_cell.length_c   1.000
_cell.angle_alpha   90.00
_cell.angle_beta   90.00
_cell.angle_gamma   90.00
#
_symmetry.space_group_name_H-M   'P 1'
#
loop_
_entity.id
_entity.type
_entity.pdbx_description
1 polymer ?
#
loop_
_entity_poly.entity_id
_entity_poly.type
_entity_poly.pdbx_seq_one_letter_code
_entity_poly.pdbx_strand_id
1 'polypeptide(L)'
;METKTKQPDTSKLKEEIIERIEKAQAELEELRVQLALGKADALEKYDEARKKLNHYLAEVKVQLDKGSEAVSGKWDALRTRLAELKDKLEDTRTASRENFDRQKEKLDNTLESLAKAIREVPVTETTARLKDEVEKFKVKTEILRVRLHLGKLEAEETMQAQKKKLTTKMSEVRASFQNKKEDFTGKWDAFSDEMEQAYAHIKQAFAR
;
A
#
# COMPACT_ATOMS: atom_id res chain seq x y z
N MET A 1 14.67 -26.16 35.66
CA MET A 1 15.23 -25.32 34.59
C MET A 1 14.06 -24.69 33.86
N GLU A 2 13.72 -23.45 34.21
CA GLU A 2 12.63 -22.72 33.57
C GLU A 2 13.16 -22.02 32.31
N THR A 3 12.69 -22.45 31.14
CA THR A 3 12.94 -21.75 29.88
C THR A 3 12.06 -20.51 29.85
N LYS A 4 12.60 -19.36 30.28
CA LYS A 4 11.99 -18.05 30.04
C LYS A 4 11.99 -17.77 28.53
N THR A 5 10.86 -17.98 27.89
CA THR A 5 10.55 -17.47 26.56
C THR A 5 10.70 -15.95 26.59
N LYS A 6 11.75 -15.40 25.97
CA LYS A 6 11.93 -13.95 25.81
C LYS A 6 10.74 -13.42 25.02
N GLN A 7 9.87 -12.64 25.67
CA GLN A 7 8.89 -11.82 24.97
C GLN A 7 9.62 -10.91 23.96
N PRO A 8 9.07 -10.72 22.74
CA PRO A 8 9.63 -9.77 21.79
C PRO A 8 9.67 -8.39 22.42
N ASP A 9 10.79 -7.69 22.24
CA ASP A 9 11.05 -6.38 22.81
C ASP A 9 10.11 -5.35 22.17
N THR A 10 9.00 -5.07 22.87
CA THR A 10 7.93 -4.16 22.42
C THR A 10 8.45 -2.77 22.03
N SER A 11 9.61 -2.34 22.53
CA SER A 11 10.23 -1.07 22.15
C SER A 11 10.74 -1.10 20.71
N LYS A 12 11.40 -2.19 20.29
CA LYS A 12 11.95 -2.33 18.94
C LYS A 12 10.87 -2.40 17.87
N LEU A 13 9.80 -3.17 18.14
CA LEU A 13 8.63 -3.22 17.27
C LEU A 13 7.97 -1.85 17.11
N LYS A 14 7.93 -1.06 18.20
CA LYS A 14 7.41 0.31 18.17
C LYS A 14 8.25 1.21 17.26
N GLU A 15 9.57 1.19 17.41
CA GLU A 15 10.51 1.97 16.60
C GLU A 15 10.41 1.61 15.11
N GLU A 16 10.35 0.32 14.78
CA GLU A 16 10.21 -0.13 13.39
C GLU A 16 8.90 0.33 12.74
N ILE A 17 7.78 0.30 13.47
CA ILE A 17 6.49 0.76 12.93
C ILE A 17 6.50 2.29 12.77
N ILE A 18 7.10 3.02 13.69
CA ILE A 18 7.29 4.48 13.58
C ILE A 18 8.11 4.82 12.33
N GLU A 19 9.23 4.15 12.10
CA GLU A 19 10.07 4.37 10.91
C GLU A 19 9.28 4.10 9.61
N ARG A 20 8.41 3.10 9.61
CA ARG A 20 7.55 2.78 8.46
C ARG A 20 6.48 3.85 8.21
N ILE A 21 5.90 4.40 9.27
CA ILE A 21 4.98 5.55 9.19
C ILE A 21 5.70 6.75 8.55
N GLU A 22 6.91 7.06 9.03
CA GLU A 22 7.70 8.18 8.52
C GLU A 22 8.05 8.00 7.04
N LYS A 23 8.44 6.78 6.63
CA LYS A 23 8.68 6.46 5.21
C LYS A 23 7.43 6.65 4.35
N ALA A 24 6.27 6.17 4.81
CA ALA A 24 5.01 6.36 4.08
C ALA A 24 4.66 7.86 3.94
N GLN A 25 4.86 8.65 5.00
CA GLN A 25 4.67 10.11 4.96
C GLN A 25 5.63 10.81 3.99
N ALA A 26 6.90 10.41 3.97
CA ALA A 26 7.89 10.97 3.05
C ALA A 26 7.55 10.65 1.58
N GLU A 27 7.13 9.43 1.28
CA GLU A 27 6.72 9.03 -0.07
C GLU A 27 5.44 9.76 -0.52
N LEU A 28 4.48 9.97 0.39
CA LEU A 28 3.31 10.79 0.12
C LEU A 28 3.69 12.25 -0.17
N GLU A 29 4.64 12.80 0.57
CA GLU A 29 5.14 14.16 0.33
C GLU A 29 5.85 14.28 -1.03
N GLU A 30 6.66 13.28 -1.40
CA GLU A 30 7.28 13.22 -2.71
C GLU A 30 6.22 13.22 -3.83
N LEU A 31 5.18 12.40 -3.71
CA LEU A 31 4.06 12.38 -4.65
C LEU A 31 3.33 13.73 -4.72
N ARG A 32 3.15 14.41 -3.58
CA ARG A 32 2.53 15.75 -3.49
C ARG A 32 3.37 16.80 -4.24
N VAL A 33 4.69 16.78 -4.07
CA VAL A 33 5.62 17.67 -4.77
C VAL A 33 5.63 17.35 -6.26
N GLN A 34 5.68 16.08 -6.65
CA GLN A 34 5.63 15.69 -8.07
C GLN A 34 4.32 16.11 -8.74
N LEU A 35 3.20 16.02 -8.04
CA LEU A 35 1.90 16.57 -8.44
C LEU A 35 1.97 18.08 -8.67
N ALA A 36 2.62 18.81 -7.76
CA ALA A 36 2.84 20.25 -7.88
C ALA A 36 3.67 20.59 -9.12
N LEU A 37 4.70 19.79 -9.43
CA LEU A 37 5.66 20.03 -10.51
C LEU A 37 5.24 19.47 -11.88
N GLY A 38 4.34 18.50 -11.95
CA GLY A 38 3.88 17.87 -13.21
C GLY A 38 4.92 17.02 -13.95
N LYS A 39 6.10 16.77 -13.36
CA LYS A 39 7.31 16.30 -14.07
C LYS A 39 7.40 14.80 -14.38
N ALA A 40 6.52 13.95 -13.86
CA ALA A 40 6.62 12.48 -14.02
C ALA A 40 5.32 11.86 -14.56
N ASP A 41 5.44 10.96 -15.54
CA ASP A 41 4.32 10.18 -16.08
C ASP A 41 3.81 9.21 -15.00
N ALA A 42 2.49 9.16 -14.80
CA ALA A 42 1.87 8.32 -13.77
C ALA A 42 2.13 6.83 -14.00
N LEU A 43 2.32 6.39 -15.24
CA LEU A 43 2.61 5.00 -15.60
C LEU A 43 4.05 4.61 -15.26
N GLU A 44 5.01 5.52 -15.39
CA GLU A 44 6.39 5.28 -14.96
C GLU A 44 6.46 5.09 -13.43
N LYS A 45 5.76 5.95 -12.68
CA LYS A 45 5.66 5.82 -11.22
C LYS A 45 4.90 4.58 -10.78
N TYR A 46 3.93 4.13 -11.57
CA TYR A 46 3.33 2.82 -11.37
C TYR A 46 4.37 1.70 -11.51
N ASP A 47 5.20 1.73 -12.56
CA ASP A 47 6.21 0.70 -12.79
C ASP A 47 7.26 0.63 -11.67
N GLU A 48 7.68 1.79 -11.15
CA GLU A 48 8.57 1.87 -9.97
C GLU A 48 7.92 1.25 -8.72
N ALA A 49 6.67 1.62 -8.42
CA ALA A 49 5.94 1.07 -7.27
C ALA A 49 5.73 -0.44 -7.40
N ARG A 50 5.38 -0.91 -8.60
CA ARG A 50 5.24 -2.34 -8.94
C ARG A 50 6.54 -3.09 -8.71
N LYS A 51 7.69 -2.58 -9.20
CA LYS A 51 9.00 -3.22 -9.02
C LYS A 51 9.35 -3.41 -7.55
N LYS A 52 9.12 -2.37 -6.73
CA LYS A 52 9.33 -2.44 -5.27
C LYS A 52 8.46 -3.54 -4.63
N LEU A 53 7.16 -3.57 -4.95
CA LEU A 53 6.26 -4.59 -4.44
C LEU A 53 6.65 -6.00 -4.93
N ASN A 54 6.94 -6.17 -6.21
CA ASN A 54 7.34 -7.47 -6.79
C ASN A 54 8.61 -8.03 -6.14
N HIS A 55 9.60 -7.18 -5.87
CA HIS A 55 10.81 -7.57 -5.15
C HIS A 55 10.44 -8.13 -3.77
N TYR A 56 9.60 -7.40 -3.03
CA TYR A 56 9.15 -7.81 -1.71
C TYR A 56 8.29 -9.11 -1.75
N LEU A 57 7.39 -9.25 -2.72
CA LEU A 57 6.60 -10.48 -2.92
C LEU A 57 7.49 -11.69 -3.21
N ALA A 58 8.64 -11.51 -3.84
CA ALA A 58 9.61 -12.58 -4.05
C ALA A 58 10.29 -13.00 -2.73
N GLU A 59 10.69 -12.03 -1.90
CA GLU A 59 11.25 -12.31 -0.57
C GLU A 59 10.26 -13.08 0.32
N VAL A 60 9.01 -12.63 0.38
CA VAL A 60 7.97 -13.30 1.15
C VAL A 60 7.73 -14.71 0.65
N LYS A 61 7.65 -14.91 -0.67
CA LYS A 61 7.49 -16.26 -1.24
C LYS A 61 8.60 -17.20 -0.78
N VAL A 62 9.87 -16.77 -0.83
CA VAL A 62 11.00 -17.58 -0.34
C VAL A 62 10.87 -17.91 1.15
N GLN A 63 10.41 -16.96 1.98
CA GLN A 63 10.19 -17.20 3.41
C GLN A 63 9.04 -18.17 3.66
N LEU A 64 7.94 -18.06 2.90
CA LEU A 64 6.80 -18.97 2.97
C LEU A 64 7.16 -20.39 2.53
N ASP A 65 8.04 -20.55 1.55
CA ASP A 65 8.46 -21.86 1.05
C ASP A 65 9.48 -22.54 1.99
N LYS A 66 10.22 -21.76 2.80
CA LYS A 66 11.13 -22.28 3.85
C LYS A 66 10.40 -22.68 5.14
N GLY A 67 9.23 -22.12 5.41
CA GLY A 67 8.38 -22.45 6.55
C GLY A 67 7.39 -23.57 6.23
N SER A 68 7.87 -24.79 5.98
CA SER A 68 7.02 -25.97 5.77
C SER A 68 7.29 -26.99 6.88
N GLU A 69 6.32 -27.33 7.73
CA GLU A 69 5.72 -28.68 7.64
C GLU A 69 4.25 -28.75 8.10
N ALA A 70 3.69 -27.71 8.69
CA ALA A 70 2.26 -27.69 9.06
C ALA A 70 1.44 -26.94 7.99
N VAL A 71 1.21 -27.58 6.85
CA VAL A 71 0.40 -27.06 5.74
C VAL A 71 -1.07 -26.96 6.18
N SER A 72 -1.43 -25.83 6.77
CA SER A 72 -2.84 -25.41 6.85
C SER A 72 -3.25 -24.78 5.51
N GLY A 73 -4.45 -25.09 5.01
CA GLY A 73 -4.93 -24.58 3.70
C GLY A 73 -4.95 -23.05 3.57
N LYS A 74 -4.81 -22.31 4.67
CA LYS A 74 -4.69 -20.85 4.69
C LYS A 74 -3.36 -20.34 4.11
N TRP A 75 -2.26 -21.06 4.32
CA TRP A 75 -0.97 -20.69 3.72
C TRP A 75 -0.98 -20.88 2.19
N ASP A 76 -1.66 -21.91 1.70
CA ASP A 76 -1.82 -22.15 0.26
C ASP A 76 -2.74 -21.11 -0.38
N ALA A 77 -3.80 -20.69 0.33
CA ALA A 77 -4.62 -19.56 -0.08
C ALA A 77 -3.77 -18.29 -0.20
N LEU A 78 -2.91 -18.00 0.78
CA LEU A 78 -1.99 -16.85 0.73
C LEU A 78 -1.04 -16.93 -0.47
N ARG A 79 -0.40 -18.09 -0.70
CA ARG A 79 0.49 -18.30 -1.87
C ARG A 79 -0.24 -18.09 -3.20
N THR A 80 -1.47 -18.58 -3.29
CA THR A 80 -2.32 -18.40 -4.49
C THR A 80 -2.60 -16.93 -4.74
N ARG A 81 -3.02 -16.18 -3.70
CA ARG A 81 -3.27 -14.72 -3.83
C ARG A 81 -2.00 -13.93 -4.18
N LEU A 82 -0.83 -14.34 -3.67
CA LEU A 82 0.45 -13.74 -4.04
C LEU A 82 0.77 -13.95 -5.53
N ALA A 83 0.46 -15.12 -6.08
CA ALA A 83 0.66 -15.41 -7.50
C ALA A 83 -0.30 -14.60 -8.39
N GLU A 84 -1.59 -14.55 -8.02
CA GLU A 84 -2.60 -13.74 -8.70
C GLU A 84 -2.23 -12.25 -8.68
N LEU A 85 -1.70 -11.74 -7.55
CA LEU A 85 -1.26 -10.35 -7.46
C LEU A 85 -0.15 -10.06 -8.47
N LYS A 86 0.85 -10.94 -8.60
CA LYS A 86 1.95 -10.76 -9.58
C LYS A 86 1.43 -10.67 -11.01
N ASP A 87 0.46 -11.51 -11.37
CA ASP A 87 -0.17 -11.49 -12.68
C ASP A 87 -0.88 -10.15 -12.94
N LYS A 88 -1.72 -9.70 -12.00
CA LYS A 88 -2.48 -8.44 -12.12
C LYS A 88 -1.60 -7.19 -12.11
N LEU A 89 -0.45 -7.27 -11.43
CA LEU A 89 0.57 -6.22 -11.47
C LEU A 89 1.15 -6.03 -12.88
N GLU A 90 1.35 -7.10 -13.66
CA GLU A 90 1.78 -7.02 -15.06
C GLU A 90 0.67 -6.59 -16.01
N ASP A 91 -0.56 -7.08 -15.81
CA ASP A 91 -1.73 -6.63 -16.57
C ASP A 91 -1.91 -5.11 -16.47
N THR A 92 -1.75 -4.58 -15.26
CA THR A 92 -1.89 -3.13 -15.01
C THR A 92 -0.69 -2.34 -15.51
N ARG A 93 0.51 -2.93 -15.54
CA ARG A 93 1.71 -2.30 -16.12
C ARG A 93 1.57 -2.09 -17.62
N THR A 94 1.00 -3.07 -18.31
CA THR A 94 0.81 -3.04 -19.76
C THR A 94 -0.46 -2.30 -20.17
N ALA A 95 -1.22 -1.79 -19.19
CA ALA A 95 -2.40 -0.98 -19.42
C ALA A 95 -2.06 0.32 -20.16
N SER A 96 -2.92 0.69 -21.11
CA SER A 96 -2.94 2.04 -21.66
C SER A 96 -3.58 3.01 -20.68
N ARG A 97 -3.42 4.31 -20.91
CA ARG A 97 -4.10 5.34 -20.12
C ARG A 97 -5.63 5.23 -20.16
N GLU A 98 -6.17 4.59 -21.19
CA GLU A 98 -7.62 4.44 -21.42
C GLU A 98 -8.21 3.27 -20.63
N ASN A 99 -7.45 2.18 -20.47
CA ASN A 99 -7.92 0.99 -19.76
C ASN A 99 -7.30 0.82 -18.36
N PHE A 100 -6.46 1.76 -17.92
CA PHE A 100 -5.83 1.74 -16.60
C PHE A 100 -6.83 1.58 -15.46
N ASP A 101 -7.95 2.31 -15.46
CA ASP A 101 -8.96 2.19 -14.40
C ASP A 101 -9.54 0.78 -14.28
N ARG A 102 -9.81 0.14 -15.42
CA ARG A 102 -10.34 -1.22 -15.46
C ARG A 102 -9.33 -2.24 -14.94
N GLN A 103 -8.05 -2.08 -15.28
CA GLN A 103 -7.01 -2.98 -14.76
C GLN A 103 -6.75 -2.71 -13.28
N LYS A 104 -6.75 -1.44 -12.86
CA LYS A 104 -6.63 -1.05 -11.47
C LYS A 104 -7.77 -1.59 -10.61
N GLU A 105 -9.01 -1.59 -11.09
CA GLU A 105 -10.14 -2.18 -10.35
C GLU A 105 -9.91 -3.68 -10.06
N LYS A 106 -9.43 -4.44 -11.05
CA LYS A 106 -9.07 -5.84 -10.85
C LYS A 106 -7.92 -5.99 -9.86
N LEU A 107 -6.91 -5.13 -9.97
CA LEU A 107 -5.76 -5.10 -9.06
C LEU A 107 -6.22 -4.78 -7.62
N ASP A 108 -7.11 -3.82 -7.43
CA ASP A 108 -7.70 -3.48 -6.13
C ASP A 108 -8.42 -4.69 -5.52
N ASN A 109 -9.25 -5.40 -6.30
CA ASN A 109 -9.93 -6.61 -5.84
C ASN A 109 -8.95 -7.71 -5.41
N THR A 110 -7.86 -7.90 -6.16
CA THR A 110 -6.80 -8.85 -5.79
C THR A 110 -6.05 -8.42 -4.53
N LEU A 111 -5.74 -7.13 -4.38
CA LEU A 111 -5.10 -6.58 -3.18
C LEU A 111 -6.00 -6.74 -1.94
N GLU A 112 -7.30 -6.49 -2.06
CA GLU A 112 -8.27 -6.72 -0.99
C GLU A 112 -8.38 -8.20 -0.62
N SER A 113 -8.42 -9.09 -1.61
CA SER A 113 -8.43 -10.54 -1.39
C SER A 113 -7.17 -11.02 -0.69
N LEU A 114 -6.00 -10.49 -1.10
CA LEU A 114 -4.72 -10.77 -0.44
C LEU A 114 -4.71 -10.25 1.00
N ALA A 115 -5.18 -9.03 1.26
CA ALA A 115 -5.27 -8.48 2.60
C ALA A 115 -6.16 -9.34 3.53
N LYS A 116 -7.25 -9.92 3.00
CA LYS A 116 -8.07 -10.90 3.74
C LYS A 116 -7.30 -12.18 4.02
N ALA A 117 -6.63 -12.76 3.03
CA ALA A 117 -5.82 -13.97 3.21
C ALA A 117 -4.69 -13.78 4.23
N ILE A 118 -4.06 -12.60 4.26
CA ILE A 118 -3.03 -12.27 5.26
C ILE A 118 -3.61 -12.27 6.68
N ARG A 119 -4.85 -11.79 6.87
CA ARG A 119 -5.53 -11.77 8.19
C ARG A 119 -5.88 -13.17 8.70
N GLU A 120 -5.99 -14.16 7.81
CA GLU A 120 -6.36 -15.52 8.19
C GLU A 120 -5.19 -16.35 8.72
N VAL A 121 -3.95 -15.99 8.35
CA VAL A 121 -2.72 -16.65 8.80
C VAL A 121 -2.16 -16.00 10.07
N PRO A 122 -1.33 -16.71 10.86
CA PRO A 122 -0.69 -16.13 12.03
C PRO A 122 0.10 -14.86 11.70
N VAL A 123 0.00 -13.87 12.60
CA VAL A 123 0.81 -12.65 12.50
C VAL A 123 2.26 -13.00 12.81
N THR A 124 3.11 -12.84 11.82
CA THR A 124 4.57 -12.93 11.90
C THR A 124 5.15 -11.61 11.37
N GLU A 125 6.44 -11.38 11.58
CA GLU A 125 7.12 -10.22 10.99
C GLU A 125 6.92 -10.16 9.47
N THR A 126 6.98 -11.32 8.80
CA THR A 126 6.75 -11.48 7.36
C THR A 126 5.32 -11.10 6.96
N THR A 127 4.30 -11.65 7.63
CA THR A 127 2.90 -11.41 7.23
C THR A 127 2.44 -10.00 7.59
N ALA A 128 2.97 -9.43 8.69
CA ALA A 128 2.85 -8.02 9.00
C ALA A 128 3.45 -7.19 7.86
N ARG A 129 4.76 -7.30 7.60
CA ARG A 129 5.41 -6.49 6.57
C ARG A 129 4.78 -6.66 5.16
N LEU A 130 4.22 -7.82 4.84
CA LEU A 130 3.42 -8.00 3.63
C LEU A 130 2.15 -7.17 3.60
N LYS A 131 1.40 -7.13 4.69
CA LYS A 131 0.20 -6.29 4.79
C LYS A 131 0.57 -4.81 4.59
N ASP A 132 1.69 -4.34 5.13
CA ASP A 132 2.16 -2.96 4.93
C ASP A 132 2.40 -2.63 3.47
N GLU A 133 3.19 -3.45 2.78
CA GLU A 133 3.56 -3.16 1.41
C GLU A 133 2.33 -3.21 0.49
N VAL A 134 1.37 -4.08 0.79
CA VAL A 134 0.05 -4.11 0.12
C VAL A 134 -0.73 -2.82 0.35
N GLU A 135 -0.87 -2.36 1.60
CA GLU A 135 -1.64 -1.15 1.90
C GLU A 135 -0.96 0.13 1.38
N LYS A 136 0.38 0.23 1.47
CA LYS A 136 1.14 1.33 0.84
C LYS A 136 0.95 1.35 -0.66
N PHE A 137 0.98 0.18 -1.29
CA PHE A 137 0.80 0.09 -2.73
C PHE A 137 -0.62 0.53 -3.14
N LYS A 138 -1.67 0.15 -2.41
CA LYS A 138 -3.05 0.62 -2.65
C LYS A 138 -3.16 2.14 -2.63
N VAL A 139 -2.60 2.79 -1.60
CA VAL A 139 -2.61 4.26 -1.50
C VAL A 139 -1.87 4.90 -2.68
N LYS A 140 -0.67 4.39 -3.02
CA LYS A 140 0.14 4.90 -4.13
C LYS A 140 -0.60 4.78 -5.46
N THR A 141 -1.16 3.62 -5.77
CA THR A 141 -1.84 3.40 -7.06
C THR A 141 -3.12 4.23 -7.18
N GLU A 142 -3.84 4.50 -6.09
CA GLU A 142 -4.97 5.43 -6.12
C GLU A 142 -4.51 6.87 -6.43
N ILE A 143 -3.44 7.35 -5.80
CA ILE A 143 -2.89 8.69 -6.10
C ILE A 143 -2.46 8.78 -7.57
N LEU A 144 -1.82 7.74 -8.10
CA LEU A 144 -1.41 7.68 -9.51
C LEU A 144 -2.60 7.66 -10.47
N ARG A 145 -3.68 6.96 -10.12
CA ARG A 145 -4.93 6.98 -10.87
C ARG A 145 -5.52 8.39 -10.93
N VAL A 146 -5.62 9.08 -9.78
CA VAL A 146 -6.10 10.47 -9.75
C VAL A 146 -5.20 11.38 -10.59
N ARG A 147 -3.87 11.21 -10.52
CA ARG A 147 -2.91 11.93 -11.38
C ARG A 147 -3.19 11.73 -12.86
N LEU A 148 -3.44 10.49 -13.27
CA LEU A 148 -3.74 10.16 -14.65
C LEU A 148 -5.01 10.86 -15.13
N HIS A 149 -6.04 10.95 -14.29
CA HIS A 149 -7.27 11.68 -14.58
C HIS A 149 -7.07 13.19 -14.63
N LEU A 150 -6.24 13.77 -13.75
CA LEU A 150 -5.90 15.19 -13.79
C LEU A 150 -5.28 15.59 -15.13
N GLY A 151 -4.39 14.74 -15.67
CA GLY A 151 -3.79 14.95 -16.99
C GLY A 151 -4.75 14.86 -18.18
N LYS A 152 -5.99 14.41 -17.97
CA LYS A 152 -7.06 14.37 -19.00
C LYS A 152 -7.96 15.62 -18.96
N LEU A 153 -7.80 16.50 -17.99
CA LEU A 153 -8.64 17.69 -17.86
C LEU A 153 -8.16 18.78 -18.81
N GLU A 154 -9.02 19.20 -19.74
CA GLU A 154 -8.72 20.23 -20.73
C GLU A 154 -8.80 21.65 -20.14
N ALA A 155 -9.66 21.87 -19.14
CA ALA A 155 -9.84 23.16 -18.49
C ALA A 155 -8.83 23.36 -17.35
N GLU A 156 -7.93 24.34 -17.52
CA GLU A 156 -6.92 24.77 -16.53
C GLU A 156 -7.53 24.94 -15.13
N GLU A 157 -8.64 25.69 -15.01
CA GLU A 157 -9.28 25.96 -13.72
C GLU A 157 -9.77 24.66 -13.03
N THR A 158 -10.40 23.77 -13.78
CA THR A 158 -10.85 22.46 -13.27
C THR A 158 -9.66 21.61 -12.83
N MET A 159 -8.57 21.59 -13.62
CA MET A 159 -7.35 20.88 -13.28
C MET A 159 -6.73 21.41 -11.98
N GLN A 160 -6.61 22.74 -11.85
CA GLN A 160 -6.04 23.37 -10.65
C GLN A 160 -6.91 23.12 -9.41
N ALA A 161 -8.23 23.18 -9.54
CA ALA A 161 -9.15 22.87 -8.44
C ALA A 161 -9.02 21.41 -7.96
N GLN A 162 -8.95 20.44 -8.88
CA GLN A 162 -8.78 19.04 -8.55
C GLN A 162 -7.38 18.73 -7.98
N LYS A 163 -6.33 19.39 -8.49
CA LYS A 163 -4.97 19.31 -7.94
C LYS A 163 -4.90 19.86 -6.52
N LYS A 164 -5.57 20.98 -6.24
CA LYS A 164 -5.70 21.55 -4.89
C LYS A 164 -6.42 20.57 -3.96
N LYS A 165 -7.56 20.02 -4.41
CA LYS A 165 -8.32 19.01 -3.65
C LYS A 165 -7.45 17.80 -3.28
N LEU A 166 -6.69 17.26 -4.24
CA LEU A 166 -5.81 16.12 -4.01
C LEU A 166 -4.69 16.47 -3.02
N THR A 167 -4.07 17.64 -3.19
CA THR A 167 -3.02 18.14 -2.28
C THR A 167 -3.54 18.28 -0.85
N THR A 168 -4.76 18.81 -0.67
CA THR A 168 -5.41 18.90 0.64
C THR A 168 -5.65 17.52 1.23
N LYS A 169 -6.22 16.58 0.47
CA LYS A 169 -6.47 15.22 0.96
C LYS A 169 -5.19 14.47 1.33
N MET A 170 -4.13 14.62 0.56
CA MET A 170 -2.82 14.05 0.90
C MET A 170 -2.25 14.66 2.20
N SER A 171 -2.52 15.95 2.45
CA SER A 171 -2.10 16.61 3.68
C SER A 171 -2.89 16.13 4.89
N GLU A 172 -4.20 15.91 4.74
CA GLU A 172 -5.05 15.30 5.78
C GLU A 172 -4.59 13.89 6.13
N VAL A 173 -4.37 13.04 5.12
CA VAL A 173 -3.82 11.68 5.28
C VAL A 173 -2.46 11.72 5.98
N ARG A 174 -1.59 12.66 5.61
CA ARG A 174 -0.30 12.81 6.29
C ARG A 174 -0.47 13.18 7.77
N ALA A 175 -1.38 14.10 8.08
CA ALA A 175 -1.63 14.56 9.43
C ALA A 175 -2.20 13.45 10.33
N SER A 176 -3.09 12.60 9.80
CA SER A 176 -3.63 11.47 10.55
C SER A 176 -2.54 10.46 10.94
N PHE A 177 -1.55 10.24 10.07
CA PHE A 177 -0.35 9.48 10.41
C PHE A 177 0.51 10.15 11.50
N GLN A 178 0.60 11.49 11.56
CA GLN A 178 1.36 12.19 12.61
C GLN A 178 0.68 12.03 13.97
N ASN A 179 -0.63 12.26 14.04
CA ASN A 179 -1.37 12.18 15.29
C ASN A 179 -1.33 10.77 15.89
N LYS A 180 -1.51 9.73 15.06
CA LYS A 180 -1.46 8.34 15.54
C LYS A 180 -0.05 7.85 15.87
N LYS A 181 1.01 8.46 15.31
CA LYS A 181 2.39 8.18 15.70
C LYS A 181 2.63 8.59 17.16
N GLU A 182 2.08 9.73 17.59
CA GLU A 182 2.19 10.22 18.96
C GLU A 182 1.43 9.31 19.95
N ASP A 183 0.25 8.83 19.54
CA ASP A 183 -0.60 7.92 20.33
C ASP A 183 -0.27 6.42 20.14
N PHE A 184 0.84 6.09 19.47
CA PHE A 184 1.11 4.72 19.02
C PHE A 184 1.41 3.77 20.19
N THR A 185 0.51 2.80 20.39
CA THR A 185 0.58 1.80 21.47
C THR A 185 1.41 0.57 21.12
N GLY A 186 2.12 0.55 19.99
CA GLY A 186 2.91 -0.62 19.56
C GLY A 186 2.11 -1.67 18.78
N LYS A 187 0.82 -1.42 18.51
CA LYS A 187 -0.05 -2.38 17.82
C LYS A 187 -0.04 -2.17 16.31
N TRP A 188 0.34 -3.22 15.60
CA TRP A 188 0.31 -3.30 14.14
C TRP A 188 -1.01 -2.84 13.50
N ASP A 189 -2.14 -3.28 14.06
CA ASP A 189 -3.45 -3.02 13.49
C ASP A 189 -3.74 -1.52 13.38
N ALA A 190 -3.25 -0.71 14.32
CA ALA A 190 -3.44 0.74 14.28
C ALA A 190 -2.78 1.40 13.07
N PHE A 191 -1.61 0.91 12.62
CA PHE A 191 -0.96 1.40 11.40
C PHE A 191 -1.70 0.95 10.15
N SER A 192 -2.04 -0.33 10.08
CA SER A 192 -2.72 -0.89 8.92
C SER A 192 -4.11 -0.29 8.72
N ASP A 193 -4.86 -0.04 9.80
CA ASP A 193 -6.19 0.57 9.73
C ASP A 193 -6.09 2.01 9.23
N GLU A 194 -5.02 2.74 9.59
CA GLU A 194 -4.78 4.09 9.08
C GLU A 194 -4.48 4.11 7.58
N MET A 195 -3.66 3.17 7.10
CA MET A 195 -3.40 3.04 5.66
C MET A 195 -4.67 2.65 4.88
N GLU A 196 -5.50 1.77 5.44
CA GLU A 196 -6.78 1.37 4.86
C GLU A 196 -7.75 2.57 4.80
N GLN A 197 -7.82 3.37 5.87
CA GLN A 197 -8.59 4.62 5.92
C GLN A 197 -8.06 5.65 4.91
N ALA A 198 -6.75 5.84 4.85
CA ALA A 198 -6.12 6.74 3.88
C ALA A 198 -6.47 6.37 2.44
N TYR A 199 -6.41 5.08 2.10
CA TYR A 199 -6.83 4.58 0.81
C TYR A 199 -8.32 4.87 0.55
N ALA A 200 -9.20 4.54 1.51
CA ALA A 200 -10.63 4.79 1.40
C ALA A 200 -10.95 6.28 1.20
N HIS A 201 -10.31 7.17 1.96
CA HIS A 201 -10.50 8.62 1.85
C HIS A 201 -10.10 9.16 0.49
N ILE A 202 -8.94 8.75 -0.04
CA ILE A 202 -8.49 9.18 -1.37
C ILE A 202 -9.43 8.63 -2.43
N LYS A 203 -9.75 7.33 -2.38
CA LYS A 203 -10.65 6.68 -3.34
C LYS A 203 -12.03 7.34 -3.36
N GLN A 204 -12.64 7.59 -2.20
CA GLN A 204 -13.95 8.23 -2.07
C GLN A 204 -13.94 9.69 -2.53
N ALA A 205 -12.89 10.46 -2.20
CA ALA A 205 -12.79 11.86 -2.60
C ALA A 205 -12.78 12.06 -4.13
N PHE A 206 -12.40 11.02 -4.88
CA PHE A 206 -12.30 11.00 -6.34
C PHE A 206 -13.13 9.89 -6.98
N ALA A 207 -14.05 9.27 -6.24
CA ALA A 207 -15.03 8.36 -6.79
C ALA A 207 -15.99 9.15 -7.67
N ARG A 208 -16.09 8.75 -8.94
CA ARG A 208 -17.07 9.23 -9.92
C ARG A 208 -17.82 8.02 -10.44
#